data_AF-A0A0S3SB42-F1
#
_entry.id   AF-A0A0S3SB42-F1
#
_cell.length_a   1.000
_cell.length_b   1.000
_cell.length_c   1.000
_cell.angle_alpha   90.00
_cell.angle_beta   90.00
_cell.angle_gamma   90.00
#
_symmetry.space_group_name_H-M   'P 1'
#
loop_
_entity.id
_entity.type
_entity.pdbx_description
1 polymer ?
#
loop_
_entity_poly.entity_id
_entity_poly.type
_entity_poly.pdbx_seq_one_letter_code
_entity_poly.pdbx_strand_id
1 'polypeptide(L)' 'MAFISQTFGEGASTSRPPLFVGENYPFWKIRTRIFLESVDKGIWDVVINGPFEPTKLGYGKHVLKNFSD' A
#
# COMPACT_ATOMS: atom_id res chain seq x y z
N MET A 1 8.66 -30.15 0.51
CA MET A 1 8.44 -28.70 0.45
C MET A 1 7.41 -28.35 1.52
N ALA A 2 7.89 -27.93 2.69
CA ALA A 2 6.99 -27.57 3.78
C ALA A 2 6.23 -26.30 3.38
N PHE A 3 4.94 -26.45 3.09
CA PHE A 3 4.01 -25.32 3.15
C PHE A 3 4.19 -24.74 4.55
N ILE A 4 4.75 -23.54 4.62
CA ILE A 4 4.79 -22.75 5.83
C ILE A 4 3.34 -22.65 6.35
N SER A 5 3.00 -23.51 7.29
CA SER A 5 1.85 -23.35 8.18
C SER A 5 2.19 -22.19 9.10
N GLN A 6 2.33 -21.00 8.52
CA GLN A 6 2.39 -19.78 9.29
C GLN A 6 0.95 -19.57 9.78
N THR A 7 0.73 -19.85 11.06
CA THR A 7 -0.54 -19.64 11.76
C THR A 7 -1.07 -18.25 11.39
N PHE A 8 -2.02 -18.20 10.46
CA PHE A 8 -2.76 -16.99 10.19
C PHE A 8 -3.73 -16.84 11.36
N GLY A 9 -3.47 -15.92 12.29
CA GLY A 9 -4.45 -15.52 13.29
C GLY A 9 -5.79 -15.09 12.68
N GLU A 10 -5.80 -14.72 11.39
CA GLU A 10 -6.98 -14.30 10.61
C GLU A 10 -7.42 -15.28 9.52
N GLY A 11 -6.81 -16.47 9.42
CA GLY A 11 -7.03 -17.40 8.30
C GLY A 11 -6.41 -16.93 6.96
N ALA A 12 -6.43 -17.82 5.95
CA ALA A 12 -5.76 -17.62 4.65
C ALA A 12 -6.58 -16.76 3.65
N SER A 13 -7.41 -15.83 4.13
CA SER A 13 -8.28 -15.03 3.26
C SER A 13 -7.47 -14.17 2.28
N THR A 14 -7.94 -14.08 1.05
CA THR A 14 -7.40 -13.21 0.00
C THR A 14 -8.23 -11.94 -0.19
N SER A 15 -9.43 -11.88 0.40
CA SER A 15 -10.37 -10.76 0.26
C SER A 15 -10.29 -9.74 1.40
N ARG A 16 -9.47 -10.01 2.43
CA ARG A 16 -9.27 -9.12 3.57
C ARG A 16 -7.79 -8.75 3.69
N PRO A 17 -7.48 -7.51 4.10
CA PRO A 17 -6.09 -7.10 4.31
C PRO A 17 -5.47 -7.91 5.45
N PRO A 18 -4.18 -8.30 5.35
CA PRO A 18 -3.51 -9.06 6.40
C PRO A 18 -3.21 -8.18 7.62
N LEU A 19 -3.54 -8.66 8.82
CA LEU A 19 -3.19 -8.00 10.08
C LEU A 19 -1.68 -8.02 10.31
N PHE A 20 -1.15 -6.85 10.69
CA PHE A 20 0.23 -6.75 11.16
C PHE A 20 0.28 -6.99 12.67
N VAL A 21 0.92 -8.09 13.07
CA VAL A 21 1.10 -8.46 14.49
C VAL A 21 2.47 -8.07 15.05
N GLY A 22 3.27 -7.30 14.29
CA GLY A 22 4.63 -6.89 14.66
C GLY A 22 5.73 -7.87 14.26
N GLU A 23 5.38 -9.08 13.84
CA GLU A 23 6.33 -10.11 13.41
C GLU A 23 6.38 -10.25 11.88
N ASN A 24 7.51 -10.74 11.35
CA ASN A 24 7.72 -11.07 9.94
C ASN A 24 7.28 -9.97 8.95
N TYR A 25 7.76 -8.75 9.19
CA TYR A 25 7.47 -7.58 8.34
C TYR A 25 7.70 -7.82 6.85
N PRO A 26 8.79 -8.47 6.37
CA PRO A 26 8.99 -8.70 4.95
C PRO A 26 7.86 -9.51 4.30
N PHE A 27 7.39 -10.55 4.97
CA PHE A 27 6.27 -11.36 4.49
C PHE A 27 4.95 -10.58 4.50
N TRP A 28 4.67 -9.89 5.61
CA TRP A 28 3.49 -9.03 5.73
C TRP A 28 3.46 -7.98 4.62
N LYS A 29 4.60 -7.31 4.37
CA LYS A 29 4.75 -6.29 3.33
C LYS A 29 4.41 -6.83 1.94
N ILE A 30 4.90 -8.02 1.58
CA ILE A 30 4.60 -8.65 0.29
C ILE A 30 3.11 -8.94 0.16
N ARG A 31 2.47 -9.49 1.20
CA ARG A 31 1.04 -9.82 1.19
C ARG A 31 0.17 -8.58 1.12
N THR A 32 0.48 -7.55 1.90
CA THR A 32 -0.24 -6.26 1.90
C THR A 32 -0.12 -5.58 0.54
N ARG A 33 1.06 -5.60 -0.08
CA ARG A 33 1.26 -5.07 -1.43
C ARG A 33 0.36 -5.76 -2.45
N ILE A 34 0.34 -7.10 -2.48
CA ILE A 34 -0.50 -7.88 -3.41
C ILE A 34 -1.98 -7.55 -3.21
N PHE A 35 -2.44 -7.46 -1.95
CA PHE A 35 -3.83 -7.10 -1.64
C PHE A 35 -4.17 -5.70 -2.19
N LEU A 36 -3.34 -4.69 -1.93
CA LEU A 36 -3.61 -3.32 -2.37
C LEU A 36 -3.55 -3.17 -3.89
N GLU A 37 -2.56 -3.78 -4.54
CA GLU A 37 -2.45 -3.81 -6.01
C GLU A 37 -3.61 -4.55 -6.67
N SER A 38 -4.28 -5.48 -5.98
CA SER A 38 -5.49 -6.15 -6.48
C SER A 38 -6.73 -5.27 -6.44
N VAL A 39 -6.76 -4.25 -5.57
CA VAL A 39 -7.82 -3.24 -5.49
C VAL A 39 -7.60 -2.18 -6.56
N ASP A 40 -6.40 -1.60 -6.62
CA ASP A 40 -5.97 -0.67 -7.66
C ASP A 40 -4.43 -0.59 -7.73
N LYS A 41 -3.89 -0.45 -8.96
CA LYS A 41 -2.45 -0.50 -9.24
C LYS A 41 -1.63 0.64 -8.62
N GLY A 42 -2.25 1.71 -8.12
CA GLY A 42 -1.56 2.87 -7.54
C GLY A 42 -1.60 2.97 -6.01
N ILE A 43 -2.41 2.15 -5.33
CA ILE A 43 -2.65 2.32 -3.89
C ILE A 43 -1.38 2.05 -3.07
N TRP A 44 -0.60 1.03 -3.42
CA TRP A 44 0.66 0.73 -2.71
C TRP A 44 1.64 1.90 -2.75
N ASP A 45 1.72 2.59 -3.89
CA ASP A 45 2.61 3.74 -4.07
C ASP A 45 2.21 4.89 -3.13
N VAL A 46 0.90 5.18 -3.06
CA VAL A 46 0.33 6.19 -2.15
C VAL A 46 0.57 5.85 -0.68
N VAL A 47 0.50 4.56 -0.30
CA VAL A 47 0.76 4.14 1.09
C VAL A 47 2.24 4.31 1.47
N ILE A 48 3.17 4.06 0.54
CA ILE A 48 4.61 4.15 0.81
C ILE A 48 5.15 5.57 0.70
N ASN A 49 4.77 6.28 -0.35
CA ASN A 49 5.30 7.60 -0.69
C ASN A 49 4.46 8.74 -0.10
N GLY A 50 3.27 8.42 0.43
CA GLY A 50 2.28 9.38 0.85
C GLY A 50 1.31 9.76 -0.27
N PRO A 51 0.24 10.52 0.04
CA PRO A 51 -0.70 11.00 -0.95
C PRO A 51 0.02 11.76 -2.07
N PHE A 52 -0.33 11.44 -3.32
CA PHE A 52 0.14 12.22 -4.46
C PHE A 52 -0.44 13.64 -4.35
N GLU A 53 0.42 14.62 -4.06
CA GLU A 53 0.05 16.03 -4.04
C GLU A 53 0.03 16.58 -5.48
N PRO A 54 -1.14 16.89 -6.05
CA PRO A 54 -1.21 17.38 -7.43
C PRO A 54 -0.48 18.71 -7.52
N THR A 55 0.55 18.73 -8.35
CA THR A 55 1.35 19.93 -8.57
C THR A 55 0.92 20.58 -9.89
N LYS A 56 0.70 21.90 -9.91
CA LYS A 56 0.57 22.68 -11.15
C LYS A 56 1.97 23.10 -11.59
N LEU A 57 2.26 22.99 -12.89
CA LEU A 57 3.45 23.59 -13.48
C LEU A 57 3.21 25.11 -13.61
N GLY A 58 3.64 25.87 -12.60
CA GLY A 58 3.63 27.32 -12.61
C GLY A 58 5.04 27.84 -12.89
N TYR A 59 5.24 28.51 -14.03
CA TYR A 59 6.50 29.19 -14.35
C TYR A 59 7.77 28.34 -14.17
N GLY A 60 7.76 27.09 -14.64
CA GLY A 60 8.91 26.19 -14.56
C GLY A 60 9.25 25.67 -13.15
N LYS A 61 8.38 25.89 -12.16
CA LYS A 61 8.48 25.32 -10.82
C LYS A 61 7.26 24.45 -10.52
N HIS A 62 7.51 23.35 -9.82
CA HIS A 62 6.49 22.50 -9.25
C HIS A 62 5.81 23.26 -8.09
N VAL A 63 4.64 23.84 -8.33
CA VAL A 63 3.85 24.58 -7.33
C VAL A 63 2.66 23.73 -6.89
N LEU A 64 2.46 23.56 -5.57
CA LEU A 64 1.30 22.84 -5.03
C LEU A 64 0.02 23.46 -5.58
N LYS A 65 -0.87 22.63 -6.15
CA LYS A 65 -2.18 23.08 -6.62
C LYS A 65 -3.05 23.33 -5.40
N ASN A 66 -3.00 24.54 -4.85
CA ASN A 66 -3.98 24.97 -3.87
C ASN A 66 -5.36 24.94 -4.55
N PHE A 67 -6.27 24.13 -4.00
CA PHE A 67 -7.64 23.96 -4.49
C PHE A 67 -8.57 25.11 -4.11
N SER A 68 -8.02 26.30 -3.91
CA SER A 68 -8.78 27.51 -3.63
C SER A 68 -9.10 28.19 -4.95
N ASP A 69 -10.16 27.73 -5.62
CA ASP A 69 -10.96 28.50 -6.58
C ASP A 69 -12.21 29.02 -5.84
#